data_AF-A0A925H9D0-F1
#
_entry.id   AF-A0A925H9D0-F1
#
_cell.length_a   1.000
_cell.length_b   1.000
_cell.length_c   1.000
_cell.angle_alpha   90.00
_cell.angle_beta   90.00
_cell.angle_gamma   90.00
#
_symmetry.space_group_name_H-M   'P 1'
#
loop_
_entity.id
_entity.type
_entity.pdbx_description
1 polymer ?
#
loop_
_entity_poly.entity_id
_entity_poly.type
_entity_poly.pdbx_seq_one_letter_code
_entity_poly.pdbx_strand_id
1 'polypeptide(L)'
;RGTAHGVDLDMPVVTPEGIVGRVVGVGPLASQVMPLTDERSAAGAVVGQLGQSNATGSVRGFGKNGLLEMRYVSGLETVNVGDYVVTTGQDRIYPPGLNVGVVVEVVPGSTTMTHTIRVKPGARLESIQEVAVLNYKPPQRTAPERTLPNVDKGKGK
;
A
#
# COMPACT_ATOMS: atom_id res chain seq x y z
N ARG A 1 -17.18 15.79 1.16
CA ARG A 1 -17.11 15.71 -0.31
C ARG A 1 -17.67 14.35 -0.74
N GLY A 2 -18.28 14.26 -1.91
CA GLY A 2 -18.95 13.05 -2.44
C GLY A 2 -18.88 13.02 -3.97
N THR A 3 -19.76 12.27 -4.65
CA THR A 3 -19.70 12.13 -6.12
C THR A 3 -19.84 13.45 -6.86
N ALA A 4 -20.62 14.42 -6.34
CA ALA A 4 -20.74 15.76 -6.92
C ALA A 4 -19.42 16.56 -6.92
N HIS A 5 -18.41 16.07 -6.19
CA HIS A 5 -17.06 16.65 -6.10
C HIS A 5 -16.00 15.77 -6.76
N GLY A 6 -16.40 14.73 -7.48
CA GLY A 6 -15.49 13.78 -8.14
C GLY A 6 -14.86 12.73 -7.23
N VAL A 7 -15.41 12.52 -6.02
CA VAL A 7 -14.99 11.40 -5.15
C VAL A 7 -15.59 10.09 -5.66
N ASP A 8 -14.79 9.04 -5.70
CA ASP A 8 -15.20 7.69 -6.10
C ASP A 8 -14.68 6.64 -5.11
N LEU A 9 -15.20 5.42 -5.22
CA LEU A 9 -14.72 4.27 -4.46
C LEU A 9 -13.23 4.04 -4.69
N ASP A 10 -12.56 3.51 -3.67
CA ASP A 10 -11.13 3.21 -3.64
C ASP A 10 -10.20 4.42 -3.82
N MET A 11 -10.71 5.65 -3.85
CA MET A 11 -9.84 6.82 -3.82
C MET A 11 -9.08 6.89 -2.48
N PRO A 12 -7.74 7.09 -2.52
CA PRO A 12 -6.94 7.27 -1.32
C PRO A 12 -7.30 8.55 -0.58
N VAL A 13 -7.28 8.47 0.75
CA VAL A 13 -7.45 9.60 1.64
C VAL A 13 -6.17 9.77 2.46
N VAL A 14 -5.62 10.97 2.45
CA VAL A 14 -4.29 11.26 3.00
C VAL A 14 -4.28 12.58 3.77
N THR A 15 -3.28 12.72 4.65
CA THR A 15 -2.78 13.99 5.18
C THR A 15 -1.32 14.17 4.73
N PRO A 16 -0.70 15.34 4.96
CA PRO A 16 0.74 15.51 4.68
C PRO A 16 1.63 14.50 5.41
N GLU A 17 1.21 14.00 6.57
CA GLU A 17 1.95 13.06 7.38
C GLU A 17 1.80 11.60 6.92
N GLY A 18 0.73 11.25 6.18
CA GLY A 18 0.58 9.91 5.63
C GLY A 18 -0.85 9.51 5.27
N ILE A 19 -1.04 8.20 5.09
CA ILE A 19 -2.32 7.63 4.68
C ILE A 19 -3.32 7.60 5.83
N VAL A 20 -4.49 8.17 5.59
CA VAL A 20 -5.66 8.04 6.47
C VAL A 20 -6.38 6.74 6.17
N GLY A 21 -6.63 6.44 4.90
CA GLY A 21 -7.37 5.26 4.46
C GLY A 21 -7.84 5.36 3.02
N ARG A 22 -8.98 4.71 2.71
CA ARG A 22 -9.61 4.76 1.39
C ARG A 22 -11.11 4.99 1.46
N VAL A 23 -11.69 5.53 0.40
CA VAL A 23 -13.14 5.65 0.26
C VAL A 23 -13.77 4.28 0.04
N VAL A 24 -14.75 3.92 0.86
CA VAL A 24 -15.49 2.62 0.78
C VAL A 24 -16.98 2.78 0.54
N GLY A 25 -17.48 4.01 0.59
CA GLY A 25 -18.86 4.33 0.28
C GLY A 25 -18.96 5.78 -0.18
N VAL A 26 -19.83 6.07 -1.14
CA VAL A 26 -19.96 7.40 -1.69
C VAL A 26 -21.43 7.74 -1.95
N GLY A 27 -21.84 8.92 -1.48
CA GLY A 27 -23.11 9.56 -1.83
C GLY A 27 -22.86 10.90 -2.53
N PRO A 28 -23.92 11.65 -2.87
CA PRO A 28 -23.78 12.89 -3.65
C PRO A 28 -22.86 13.95 -3.01
N LEU A 29 -23.00 14.17 -1.70
CA LEU A 29 -22.31 15.25 -0.99
C LEU A 29 -21.27 14.77 0.04
N ALA A 30 -21.34 13.49 0.42
CA ALA A 30 -20.48 12.89 1.44
C ALA A 30 -19.99 11.50 1.02
N SER A 31 -18.89 11.07 1.64
CA SER A 31 -18.27 9.76 1.43
C SER A 31 -17.87 9.16 2.77
N GLN A 32 -17.78 7.83 2.82
CA GLN A 32 -17.29 7.07 3.96
C GLN A 32 -15.87 6.61 3.70
N VAL A 33 -14.99 6.82 4.67
CA VAL A 33 -13.58 6.44 4.61
C VAL A 33 -13.35 5.28 5.58
N MET A 34 -12.74 4.21 5.09
CA MET A 34 -12.22 3.14 5.93
C MET A 34 -10.77 3.47 6.29
N PRO A 35 -10.45 3.68 7.58
CA PRO A 35 -9.09 3.99 7.99
C PRO A 35 -8.10 2.86 7.65
N LEU A 36 -6.84 3.18 7.43
CA LEU A 36 -5.80 2.17 7.21
C LEU A 36 -5.57 1.28 8.45
N THR A 37 -5.89 1.80 9.63
CA THR A 37 -5.84 1.07 10.91
C THR A 37 -7.01 0.09 11.12
N ASP A 38 -8.02 0.09 10.25
CA ASP A 38 -9.06 -0.95 10.22
C ASP A 38 -8.46 -2.26 9.73
N GLU A 39 -8.77 -3.39 10.36
CA GLU A 39 -8.23 -4.72 9.99
C GLU A 39 -8.65 -5.18 8.59
N ARG A 40 -9.72 -4.58 8.03
CA ARG A 40 -10.21 -4.84 6.67
C ARG A 40 -9.53 -3.96 5.63
N SER A 41 -8.74 -2.97 6.05
CA SER A 41 -7.89 -2.17 5.17
C SER A 41 -6.56 -2.87 4.92
N ALA A 42 -6.05 -2.71 3.71
CA ALA A 42 -4.71 -3.16 3.35
C ALA A 42 -4.07 -2.19 2.35
N ALA A 43 -2.75 -2.09 2.38
CA ALA A 43 -1.92 -1.38 1.41
C ALA A 43 -0.68 -2.21 1.08
N GLY A 44 -0.35 -2.31 -0.21
CA GLY A 44 0.93 -2.85 -0.65
C GLY A 44 2.05 -1.86 -0.34
N ALA A 45 3.07 -2.31 0.39
CA ALA A 45 4.10 -1.41 0.91
C ALA A 45 5.49 -2.03 0.85
N VAL A 46 6.50 -1.19 1.05
CA VAL A 46 7.91 -1.55 1.13
C VAL A 46 8.54 -0.84 2.32
N VAL A 47 9.39 -1.54 3.06
CA VAL A 47 10.23 -0.93 4.09
C VAL A 47 11.43 -0.26 3.40
N GLY A 48 11.70 0.99 3.72
CA GLY A 48 12.76 1.80 3.09
C GLY A 48 12.29 2.51 1.82
N GLN A 49 13.22 2.73 0.89
CA GLN A 49 12.96 3.52 -0.30
C GLN A 49 12.44 2.68 -1.48
N LEU A 50 11.40 3.19 -2.14
CA LEU A 50 10.82 2.58 -3.32
C LEU A 50 11.86 2.42 -4.45
N GLY A 51 11.94 1.24 -5.04
CA GLY A 51 12.89 0.92 -6.11
C GLY A 51 14.31 0.59 -5.63
N GLN A 52 14.60 0.72 -4.33
CA GLN A 52 15.89 0.37 -3.73
C GLN A 52 15.80 -0.81 -2.76
N SER A 53 14.66 -0.95 -2.09
CA SER A 53 14.42 -2.04 -1.15
C SER A 53 13.55 -3.15 -1.74
N ASN A 54 13.89 -4.40 -1.42
CA ASN A 54 13.10 -5.59 -1.74
C ASN A 54 12.25 -6.06 -0.55
N ALA A 55 12.26 -5.33 0.57
CA ALA A 55 11.48 -5.61 1.77
C ALA A 55 9.98 -5.26 1.59
N THR A 56 9.35 -5.84 0.58
CA THR A 56 7.96 -5.60 0.19
C THR A 56 6.99 -6.51 0.94
N GLY A 57 5.80 -6.01 1.23
CA GLY A 57 4.76 -6.75 1.95
C GLY A 57 3.40 -6.07 1.87
N SER A 58 2.47 -6.57 2.68
CA SER A 58 1.13 -6.00 2.84
C SER A 58 0.98 -5.46 4.25
N VAL A 59 0.57 -4.20 4.36
CA VAL A 59 0.28 -3.51 5.62
C VAL A 59 -1.22 -3.48 5.82
N ARG A 60 -1.69 -3.82 7.03
CA ARG A 60 -3.10 -3.75 7.44
C ARG A 60 -3.23 -3.20 8.85
N GLY A 61 -4.44 -2.79 9.23
CA GLY A 61 -4.75 -2.48 10.61
C GLY A 61 -4.44 -3.65 11.54
N PHE A 62 -3.78 -3.39 12.67
CA PHE A 62 -3.52 -4.43 13.67
C PHE A 62 -4.68 -4.62 14.65
N GLY A 63 -5.62 -3.68 14.70
CA GLY A 63 -6.74 -3.70 15.66
C GLY A 63 -6.36 -3.41 17.11
N LYS A 64 -5.07 -3.22 17.41
CA LYS A 64 -4.55 -2.89 18.75
C LYS A 64 -3.70 -1.63 18.71
N ASN A 65 -3.97 -0.73 19.66
CA ASN A 65 -3.18 0.47 19.94
C ASN A 65 -2.96 1.39 18.72
N GLY A 66 -3.86 1.35 17.73
CA GLY A 66 -3.74 2.14 16.50
C GLY A 66 -2.55 1.78 15.60
N LEU A 67 -1.88 0.66 15.85
CA LEU A 67 -0.74 0.21 15.04
C LEU A 67 -1.21 -0.50 13.77
N LEU A 68 -0.29 -0.58 12.81
CA LEU A 68 -0.42 -1.42 11.62
C LEU A 68 0.48 -2.65 11.77
N GLU A 69 0.10 -3.72 11.08
CA GLU A 69 0.88 -4.94 10.93
C GLU A 69 1.29 -5.09 9.47
N MET A 70 2.59 -5.18 9.21
CA MET A 70 3.13 -5.53 7.91
C MET A 70 3.57 -6.99 7.90
N ARG A 71 3.14 -7.74 6.88
CA ARG A 71 3.43 -9.16 6.68
C ARG A 71 3.95 -9.42 5.27
N TYR A 72 4.42 -10.64 5.06
CA TYR A 72 4.93 -11.15 3.77
C TYR A 72 6.27 -10.58 3.33
N VAL A 73 6.97 -9.87 4.22
CA VAL A 73 8.35 -9.45 4.00
C VAL A 73 9.27 -10.66 4.21
N SER A 74 10.08 -10.99 3.20
CA SER A 74 11.04 -12.09 3.28
C SER A 74 11.94 -11.96 4.51
N GLY A 75 12.16 -13.07 5.23
CA GLY A 75 13.05 -13.09 6.39
C GLY A 75 14.53 -12.89 6.05
N LEU A 76 14.89 -12.88 4.76
CA LEU A 76 16.23 -12.57 4.26
C LEU A 76 16.47 -11.06 4.09
N GLU A 77 15.40 -10.26 4.07
CA GLU A 77 15.50 -8.81 3.93
C GLU A 77 15.86 -8.16 5.27
N THR A 78 16.63 -7.07 5.18
CA THR A 78 16.98 -6.28 6.37
C THR A 78 15.87 -5.29 6.68
N VAL A 79 15.38 -5.31 7.92
CA VAL A 79 14.35 -4.40 8.42
C VAL A 79 14.74 -3.98 9.84
N ASN A 80 14.78 -2.68 10.09
CA ASN A 80 15.14 -2.12 11.38
C ASN A 80 14.02 -1.26 11.96
N VAL A 81 13.96 -1.18 13.29
CA VAL A 81 13.13 -0.19 13.97
C VAL A 81 13.60 1.22 13.59
N GLY A 82 12.66 2.10 13.26
CA GLY A 82 12.93 3.43 12.73
C GLY A 82 12.88 3.53 11.21
N ASP A 83 12.86 2.41 10.48
CA ASP A 83 12.73 2.45 9.02
C ASP A 83 11.35 2.98 8.60
N TYR A 84 11.34 3.79 7.55
CA TYR A 84 10.11 4.25 6.92
C TYR A 84 9.43 3.13 6.13
N VAL A 85 8.11 3.19 6.04
CA VAL A 85 7.31 2.30 5.20
C VAL A 85 6.52 3.14 4.22
N VAL A 86 6.62 2.82 2.93
CA VAL A 86 5.95 3.56 1.86
C VAL A 86 5.16 2.63 0.94
N THR A 87 4.12 3.13 0.29
CA THR A 87 3.32 2.33 -0.64
C THR A 87 4.08 1.98 -1.91
N THR A 88 3.82 0.79 -2.44
CA THR A 88 4.38 0.32 -3.73
C THR A 88 3.43 0.53 -4.90
N GLY A 89 2.15 0.76 -4.62
CA GLY A 89 1.08 0.89 -5.63
C GLY A 89 0.65 -0.42 -6.29
N GLN A 90 1.13 -1.57 -5.81
CA GLN A 90 0.73 -2.89 -6.34
C GLN A 90 -0.76 -3.20 -6.11
N ASP A 91 -1.37 -2.62 -5.08
CA ASP A 91 -2.80 -2.75 -4.79
C ASP A 91 -3.70 -1.97 -5.78
N ARG A 92 -3.12 -1.04 -6.56
CA ARG A 92 -3.81 -0.12 -7.49
C ARG A 92 -4.82 0.82 -6.82
N ILE A 93 -4.80 0.92 -5.50
CA ILE A 93 -5.58 1.85 -4.69
C ILE A 93 -4.67 3.04 -4.39
N TYR A 94 -3.55 2.79 -3.72
CA TYR A 94 -2.64 3.83 -3.29
C TYR A 94 -1.58 4.11 -4.37
N PRO A 95 -1.32 5.37 -4.75
CA PRO A 95 -0.14 5.71 -5.54
C PRO A 95 1.14 5.20 -4.86
N PRO A 96 2.18 4.84 -5.63
CA PRO A 96 3.48 4.53 -5.06
C PRO A 96 4.09 5.75 -4.33
N GLY A 97 4.80 5.49 -3.22
CA GLY A 97 5.57 6.50 -2.49
C GLY A 97 4.83 7.26 -1.40
N LEU A 98 3.58 6.92 -1.09
CA LEU A 98 2.86 7.52 0.04
C LEU A 98 3.41 6.98 1.36
N ASN A 99 3.59 7.87 2.34
CA ASN A 99 4.02 7.48 3.68
C ASN A 99 2.94 6.66 4.39
N VAL A 100 3.29 5.42 4.74
CA VAL A 100 2.46 4.54 5.57
C VAL A 100 2.77 4.81 7.04
N GLY A 101 4.05 4.94 7.39
CA GLY A 101 4.49 5.11 8.77
C GLY A 101 5.93 4.68 9.01
N VAL A 102 6.23 4.37 10.27
CA VAL A 102 7.58 4.01 10.74
C VAL A 102 7.55 2.68 11.49
N VAL A 103 8.51 1.81 11.22
CA VAL A 103 8.68 0.54 11.93
C VAL A 103 8.96 0.79 13.41
N VAL A 104 8.18 0.17 14.29
CA VAL A 104 8.34 0.27 15.76
C VAL A 104 8.68 -1.05 16.42
N GLU A 105 8.43 -2.17 15.76
CA GLU A 105 8.78 -3.51 16.24
C GLU A 105 9.00 -4.43 15.04
N VAL A 106 9.98 -5.32 15.16
CA VAL A 106 10.25 -6.37 14.18
C VAL A 106 10.31 -7.68 14.94
N VAL A 107 9.41 -8.61 14.61
CA VAL A 107 9.54 -10.03 14.96
C VAL A 107 10.27 -10.69 13.80
N PRO A 108 11.56 -11.03 13.97
CA PRO A 108 12.37 -11.50 12.86
C PRO A 108 11.87 -12.82 12.30
N GLY A 109 11.84 -12.92 10.99
CA GLY A 109 11.65 -14.15 10.25
C GLY A 109 12.94 -14.98 10.17
N SER A 110 12.97 -15.89 9.21
CA SER A 110 14.11 -16.75 8.90
C SER A 110 14.18 -16.99 7.39
N THR A 111 15.07 -17.86 6.92
CA THR A 111 15.10 -18.25 5.50
C THR A 111 13.79 -18.85 4.99
N THR A 112 12.94 -19.40 5.88
CA THR A 112 11.67 -20.04 5.53
C THR A 112 10.45 -19.31 6.09
N MET A 113 10.65 -18.26 6.90
CA MET A 113 9.58 -17.52 7.57
C MET A 113 9.68 -16.03 7.27
N THR A 114 8.54 -15.40 7.01
CA THR A 114 8.50 -13.94 6.79
C THR A 114 8.58 -13.19 8.12
N HIS A 115 9.13 -11.97 8.09
CA HIS A 115 9.02 -11.04 9.22
C HIS A 115 7.56 -10.74 9.56
N THR A 116 7.29 -10.46 10.83
CA THR A 116 6.07 -9.77 11.26
C THR A 116 6.48 -8.43 11.85
N ILE A 117 6.00 -7.33 11.27
CA ILE A 117 6.50 -5.98 11.56
C ILE A 117 5.34 -5.13 12.07
N ARG A 118 5.57 -4.38 13.15
CA ARG A 118 4.63 -3.34 13.63
C ARG A 118 5.06 -2.00 13.09
N VAL A 119 4.09 -1.26 12.56
CA VAL A 119 4.30 0.08 11.99
C VAL A 119 3.40 1.06 12.72
N LYS A 120 3.98 2.14 13.21
CA LYS A 120 3.21 3.29 13.70
C LYS A 120 2.76 4.10 12.48
N PRO A 121 1.44 4.31 12.27
CA PRO A 121 0.95 5.10 11.15
C PRO A 121 1.56 6.50 11.12
N GLY A 122 1.84 7.01 9.90
CA GLY A 122 2.24 8.40 9.71
C GLY A 122 1.11 9.38 10.01
N ALA A 123 -0.10 9.07 9.53
CA ALA A 123 -1.29 9.88 9.80
C ALA A 123 -1.76 9.74 11.25
N ARG A 124 -2.08 10.86 11.90
CA ARG A 124 -2.57 10.92 13.28
C ARG A 124 -4.08 11.00 13.31
N LEU A 125 -4.76 9.86 13.17
CA LEU A 125 -6.22 9.76 13.05
C LEU A 125 -7.00 10.48 14.17
N GLU A 126 -6.45 10.53 15.38
CA GLU A 126 -7.09 11.12 16.57
C GLU A 126 -7.19 12.66 16.53
N SER A 127 -6.37 13.33 15.71
CA SER A 127 -6.32 14.80 15.64
C SER A 127 -6.54 15.35 14.23
N ILE A 128 -7.17 14.58 13.34
CA ILE A 128 -7.44 15.01 11.97
C ILE A 128 -8.57 16.04 11.93
N GLN A 129 -8.28 17.21 11.38
CA GLN A 129 -9.28 18.24 11.07
C GLN A 129 -9.64 18.23 9.57
N GLU A 130 -8.64 18.04 8.71
CA GLU A 130 -8.78 18.08 7.26
C GLU A 130 -8.03 16.92 6.61
N VAL A 131 -8.53 16.47 5.46
CA VAL A 131 -7.94 15.41 4.65
C VAL A 131 -8.03 15.76 3.17
N ALA A 132 -7.10 15.22 2.38
CA ALA A 132 -7.16 15.25 0.94
C ALA A 132 -7.64 13.91 0.38
N VAL A 133 -8.49 13.96 -0.65
CA VAL A 133 -8.85 12.78 -1.46
C VAL A 133 -8.02 12.84 -2.73
N LEU A 134 -7.20 11.82 -2.97
CA LEU A 134 -6.35 11.76 -4.15
C LEU A 134 -7.15 11.26 -5.35
N ASN A 135 -7.24 12.08 -6.39
CA ASN A 135 -7.75 11.65 -7.69
C ASN A 135 -6.64 10.89 -8.43
N TYR A 136 -6.41 9.65 -8.02
CA TYR A 136 -5.41 8.77 -8.60
C TYR A 136 -6.06 7.74 -9.52
N LYS A 137 -5.48 7.57 -10.72
CA LYS A 137 -5.84 6.50 -11.65
C LYS A 137 -4.62 5.60 -11.81
N PRO A 138 -4.67 4.33 -11.38
CA PRO A 138 -3.55 3.42 -11.52
C PRO A 138 -3.23 3.20 -13.00
N PRO A 139 -1.94 3.06 -13.39
CA PRO A 139 -1.57 2.78 -14.76
C PRO A 139 -2.20 1.47 -15.23
N GLN A 140 -2.65 1.44 -16.49
CA GLN A 140 -3.19 0.22 -17.09
C GLN A 140 -2.07 -0.81 -17.25
N ARG A 141 -2.34 -2.07 -16.92
CA ARG A 141 -1.43 -3.16 -17.31
C ARG A 141 -1.43 -3.23 -18.83
N THR A 142 -0.35 -2.81 -19.46
CA THR A 142 -0.01 -3.31 -20.79
C THR A 142 0.26 -4.80 -20.62
N ALA A 143 -0.54 -5.66 -21.25
CA ALA A 143 -0.22 -7.08 -21.30
C ALA A 143 1.21 -7.20 -21.84
N PRO A 144 2.07 -8.06 -21.26
CA PRO A 144 3.36 -8.35 -21.89
C PRO A 144 3.08 -8.79 -23.32
N GLU A 145 3.72 -8.13 -24.28
CA GLU A 145 3.63 -8.48 -25.68
C GLU A 145 4.00 -9.97 -25.78
N ARG A 146 3.03 -10.82 -26.15
CA ARG A 146 3.29 -12.22 -26.43
C ARG A 146 4.10 -12.27 -27.71
N THR A 147 5.41 -12.05 -27.62
CA THR A 147 6.31 -12.44 -28.70
C THR A 147 6.35 -13.95 -28.69
N LEU A 148 5.47 -14.58 -29.47
CA LEU A 148 5.62 -15.99 -29.82
C LEU A 148 7.02 -16.13 -30.45
N PRO A 149 7.91 -17.00 -29.94
CA PRO A 149 9.17 -17.25 -30.62
C PRO A 149 8.84 -17.71 -32.04
N ASN A 150 9.45 -17.05 -33.03
CA ASN A 150 9.29 -17.38 -34.44
C ASN A 150 9.44 -18.90 -34.61
N VAL A 151 8.36 -19.58 -34.99
CA VAL A 151 8.44 -20.95 -35.48
C VAL A 151 9.19 -20.86 -36.80
N ASP A 152 10.47 -21.18 -36.74
CA ASP A 152 11.32 -21.35 -37.91
C ASP A 152 10.65 -22.41 -38.79
N LYS A 153 10.03 -21.98 -39.89
CA LYS A 153 9.55 -22.87 -40.93
C LYS A 153 10.78 -23.40 -41.65
N GLY A 154 11.40 -24.43 -41.08
CA GLY A 154 12.36 -25.27 -41.77
C GLY A 154 11.74 -25.77 -43.07
N LYS A 155 12.15 -25.18 -44.20
CA LYS A 155 11.84 -25.68 -45.53
C LYS A 155 12.50 -27.05 -45.67
N GLY A 156 11.67 -28.03 -46.07
CA GLY A 156 12.10 -29.38 -46.39
C GLY A 156 13.18 -29.42 -47.46
N LYS A 157 14.05 -30.41 -47.32
CA LYS A 157 14.77 -31.02 -48.44
C LYS A 157 13.95 -32.18 -48.97
#